data_AF-A0A8H9FYG9-F1
#
_entry.id   AF-A0A8H9FYG9-F1
#
_cell.length_a   1.000
_cell.length_b   1.000
_cell.length_c   1.000
_cell.angle_alpha   90.00
_cell.angle_beta   90.00
_cell.angle_gamma   90.00
#
_symmetry.space_group_name_H-M   'P 1'
#
loop_
_entity.id
_entity.type
_entity.pdbx_description
1 polymer ?
#
loop_
_entity_poly.entity_id
_entity_poly.type
_entity_poly.pdbx_seq_one_letter_code
_entity_poly.pdbx_strand_id
1 'polypeptide(L)'
;MSPIMSIVIIAIVIIALGFSWFNGKTNSSPGVFSENDFPLIPNDKGIVIEGPEYSEVKAACTDFCRMYNKNEYSIIIKLVGIDQKTSLLLFPYEIDFTNYCYLVNYLEYPINQHYQAMVTGWLTAKKIDQWIHINSVNKKIMVYNVKELNRGDVVYYTSMDQKGYIIDFQKNSNAEEMESPIKRYISCEKDVKDLNNLTGELIA
;
A
#
# COMPACT_ATOMS: atom_id res chain seq x y z
N MET A 1 -24.11 -15.26 -0.09
CA MET A 1 -23.80 -15.22 -1.53
C MET A 1 -23.36 -16.62 -1.96
N SER A 2 -23.87 -17.12 -3.09
CA SER A 2 -23.44 -18.45 -3.60
C SER A 2 -21.96 -18.39 -3.99
N PRO A 3 -21.15 -19.44 -3.72
CA PRO A 3 -19.73 -19.47 -4.10
C PRO A 3 -19.50 -19.22 -5.60
N ILE A 4 -20.49 -19.55 -6.43
CA ILE A 4 -20.48 -19.29 -7.88
C ILE A 4 -20.53 -17.78 -8.17
N MET A 5 -21.31 -17.01 -7.40
CA MET A 5 -21.38 -15.55 -7.58
C MET A 5 -20.09 -14.86 -7.14
N SER A 6 -19.42 -15.36 -6.09
CA SER A 6 -18.12 -14.83 -5.66
C SER A 6 -17.01 -15.06 -6.69
N ILE A 7 -16.98 -16.24 -7.33
CA ILE A 7 -16.00 -16.57 -8.39
C ILE A 7 -16.21 -15.69 -9.63
N VAL A 8 -17.47 -15.46 -10.01
CA VAL A 8 -17.80 -14.61 -11.16
C VAL A 8 -17.40 -13.16 -10.91
N ILE A 9 -17.60 -12.63 -9.70
CA ILE A 9 -17.19 -11.26 -9.34
C ILE A 9 -15.66 -11.13 -9.35
N ILE A 10 -14.92 -12.09 -8.77
CA ILE A 10 -13.45 -12.09 -8.77
C ILE A 10 -12.90 -12.13 -10.20
N ALA A 11 -13.48 -12.97 -11.08
CA ALA A 11 -13.07 -13.05 -12.48
C ALA A 11 -13.35 -11.75 -13.25
N ILE A 12 -14.50 -11.10 -13.01
CA ILE A 12 -14.84 -9.81 -13.63
C ILE A 12 -13.90 -8.70 -13.15
N VAL A 13 -13.49 -8.71 -11.87
CA VAL A 13 -12.50 -7.76 -11.32
C VAL A 13 -11.13 -7.93 -11.98
N ILE A 14 -10.65 -9.17 -12.15
CA ILE A 14 -9.39 -9.47 -12.86
C ILE A 14 -9.45 -8.98 -14.31
N ILE A 15 -10.58 -9.18 -15.00
CA ILE A 15 -10.75 -8.80 -16.40
C ILE A 15 -10.90 -7.29 -16.55
N ALA A 16 -11.63 -6.60 -15.67
CA ALA A 16 -11.81 -5.15 -15.71
C ALA A 16 -10.50 -4.39 -15.38
N LEU A 17 -9.73 -4.87 -14.39
CA LEU A 17 -8.41 -4.34 -14.07
C LEU A 17 -7.40 -4.60 -15.21
N GLY A 18 -7.50 -5.74 -15.91
CA GLY A 18 -6.68 -6.05 -17.06
C GLY A 18 -7.03 -5.24 -18.32
N PHE A 19 -8.30 -5.12 -18.67
CA PHE A 19 -8.73 -4.51 -19.95
C PHE A 19 -8.51 -3.00 -19.99
N SER A 20 -8.59 -2.29 -18.85
CA SER A 20 -8.26 -0.87 -18.81
C SER A 20 -6.75 -0.60 -19.01
N TRP A 21 -5.90 -1.63 -18.97
CA TRP A 21 -4.44 -1.46 -19.04
C TRP A 21 -3.77 -2.11 -20.26
N PHE A 22 -4.47 -3.00 -20.97
CA PHE A 22 -3.90 -3.71 -22.13
C PHE A 22 -3.90 -2.91 -23.44
N ASN A 23 -4.65 -1.80 -23.54
CA ASN A 23 -4.64 -0.97 -24.74
C ASN A 23 -3.60 0.15 -24.63
N GLY A 24 -2.35 -0.24 -24.89
CA GLY A 24 -1.28 0.64 -25.32
C GLY A 24 -0.22 0.93 -24.26
N LYS A 25 0.85 0.12 -24.24
CA LYS A 25 2.21 0.56 -23.84
C LYS A 25 3.23 -0.52 -24.22
N THR A 26 4.33 -0.05 -24.79
CA THR A 26 5.51 -0.82 -25.19
C THR A 26 6.13 -1.54 -23.99
N ASN A 27 6.60 -2.78 -24.18
CA ASN A 27 7.32 -3.58 -23.18
C ASN A 27 8.75 -3.02 -22.97
N SER A 28 8.89 -1.77 -22.56
CA SER A 28 10.15 -1.27 -21.99
C SER A 28 10.19 -1.67 -20.53
N SER A 29 11.26 -2.32 -20.08
CA SER A 29 11.62 -2.32 -18.66
C SER A 29 12.13 -0.92 -18.29
N PRO A 30 12.08 -0.51 -17.01
CA PRO A 30 12.87 0.63 -16.58
C PRO A 30 14.34 0.36 -16.90
N GLY A 31 15.14 1.43 -17.03
CA GLY A 31 16.60 1.30 -16.98
C GLY A 31 17.04 0.66 -15.66
N VAL A 32 18.33 0.32 -15.53
CA VAL A 32 18.86 -0.21 -14.26
C VAL A 32 18.69 0.85 -13.16
N PHE A 33 18.08 0.49 -12.04
CA PHE A 33 17.94 1.37 -10.87
C PHE A 33 19.31 1.86 -10.38
N SER A 34 19.41 3.17 -10.14
CA SER A 34 20.55 3.82 -9.50
C SER A 34 20.03 4.75 -8.42
N GLU A 35 20.54 4.60 -7.19
CA GLU A 35 20.15 5.45 -6.06
C GLU A 35 20.47 6.94 -6.29
N ASN A 36 21.47 7.24 -7.14
CA ASN A 36 21.84 8.62 -7.46
C ASN A 36 20.81 9.34 -8.34
N ASP A 37 19.89 8.60 -8.94
CA ASP A 37 18.91 9.14 -9.89
C ASP A 37 17.72 9.78 -9.15
N PHE A 38 17.59 9.54 -7.84
CA PHE A 38 16.45 9.97 -7.03
C PHE A 38 16.91 10.75 -5.80
N PRO A 39 16.24 11.89 -5.48
CA PRO A 39 16.52 12.60 -4.25
C PRO A 39 15.92 11.86 -3.05
N LEU A 40 16.69 11.70 -1.98
CA LEU A 40 16.16 11.23 -0.70
C LEU A 40 15.15 12.24 -0.15
N ILE A 41 13.97 11.75 0.27
CA ILE A 41 12.87 12.58 0.75
C ILE A 41 12.51 12.17 2.17
N PRO A 42 12.81 13.00 3.19
CA PRO A 42 12.34 12.76 4.55
C PRO A 42 10.81 12.73 4.59
N ASN A 43 10.26 11.61 5.05
CA ASN A 43 8.83 11.44 5.25
C ASN A 43 8.58 10.47 6.43
N ASP A 44 7.31 10.38 6.84
CA ASP A 44 6.85 9.51 7.91
C ASP A 44 6.04 8.31 7.41
N LYS A 45 6.14 7.99 6.11
CA LYS A 45 5.42 6.86 5.51
C LYS A 45 6.07 5.55 5.95
N GLY A 46 5.25 4.61 6.41
CA GLY A 46 5.74 3.28 6.78
C GLY A 46 4.62 2.25 6.84
N ILE A 47 4.91 1.03 6.40
CA ILE A 47 3.97 -0.09 6.42
C ILE A 47 4.56 -1.21 7.28
N VAL A 48 3.81 -1.67 8.28
CA VAL A 48 4.13 -2.86 9.08
C VAL A 48 3.35 -4.05 8.55
N ILE A 49 4.03 -5.18 8.43
CA ILE A 49 3.51 -6.44 7.95
C ILE A 49 3.82 -7.49 9.00
N GLU A 50 2.77 -8.11 9.54
CA GLU A 50 2.86 -9.14 10.58
C GLU A 50 2.30 -10.46 10.06
N GLY A 51 3.00 -11.57 10.27
CA GLY A 51 2.59 -12.92 9.86
C GLY A 51 3.58 -13.62 8.92
N PRO A 52 3.86 -13.10 7.72
CA PRO A 52 4.77 -13.73 6.77
C PRO A 52 6.24 -13.60 7.17
N GLU A 53 7.08 -14.48 6.63
CA GLU A 53 8.54 -14.37 6.74
C GLU A 53 9.08 -13.27 5.84
N TYR A 54 10.25 -12.72 6.20
CA TYR A 54 10.92 -11.67 5.43
C TYR A 54 11.05 -12.01 3.93
N SER A 55 11.37 -13.27 3.61
CA SER A 55 11.51 -13.75 2.23
C SER A 55 10.21 -13.67 1.43
N GLU A 56 9.06 -13.97 2.06
CA GLU A 56 7.73 -13.88 1.45
C GLU A 56 7.33 -12.43 1.22
N VAL A 57 7.59 -11.56 2.21
CA VAL A 57 7.35 -10.10 2.08
C VAL A 57 8.21 -9.52 0.96
N LYS A 58 9.48 -9.91 0.90
CA LYS A 58 10.41 -9.50 -0.17
C LYS A 58 9.91 -9.93 -1.54
N ALA A 59 9.43 -11.16 -1.69
CA ALA A 59 8.88 -11.65 -2.94
C ALA A 59 7.65 -10.84 -3.37
N ALA A 60 6.73 -10.55 -2.44
CA ALA A 60 5.56 -9.70 -2.70
C ALA A 60 5.93 -8.27 -3.10
N CYS A 61 6.88 -7.65 -2.41
CA CYS A 61 7.37 -6.31 -2.75
C CYS A 61 8.01 -6.28 -4.14
N THR A 62 8.81 -7.30 -4.47
CA THR A 62 9.44 -7.42 -5.78
C THR A 62 8.40 -7.57 -6.90
N ASP A 63 7.37 -8.38 -6.67
CA ASP A 63 6.28 -8.56 -7.63
C ASP A 63 5.47 -7.27 -7.82
N PHE A 64 5.21 -6.54 -6.73
CA PHE A 64 4.54 -5.25 -6.79
C PHE A 64 5.37 -4.23 -7.58
N CYS A 65 6.66 -4.06 -7.26
CA CYS A 65 7.54 -3.16 -7.99
C CYS A 65 7.60 -3.49 -9.49
N ARG A 66 7.72 -4.77 -9.86
CA ARG A 66 7.67 -5.20 -11.28
C ARG A 66 6.36 -4.84 -11.98
N MET A 67 5.24 -4.86 -11.26
CA MET A 67 3.93 -4.56 -11.83
C MET A 67 3.77 -3.05 -12.10
N TYR A 68 4.27 -2.19 -11.21
CA TYR A 68 4.01 -0.76 -11.25
C TYR A 68 5.18 0.08 -11.80
N ASN A 69 6.43 -0.34 -11.60
CA ASN A 69 7.61 0.30 -12.20
C ASN A 69 7.88 -0.27 -13.59
N LYS A 70 6.99 0.01 -14.57
CA LYS A 70 7.18 -0.47 -15.95
C LYS A 70 8.07 0.46 -16.77
N ASN A 71 7.75 1.74 -16.81
CA ASN A 71 8.49 2.71 -17.64
C ASN A 71 9.43 3.59 -16.82
N GLU A 72 9.07 3.83 -15.55
CA GLU A 72 9.79 4.70 -14.62
C GLU A 72 9.69 4.11 -13.22
N TYR A 73 10.70 4.35 -12.38
CA TYR A 73 10.64 3.97 -10.96
C TYR A 73 9.78 4.98 -10.20
N SER A 74 8.58 4.53 -9.82
CA SER A 74 7.61 5.29 -9.03
C SER A 74 7.50 4.77 -7.59
N ILE A 75 7.94 3.53 -7.36
CA ILE A 75 7.87 2.85 -6.07
C ILE A 75 9.25 2.28 -5.76
N ILE A 76 9.92 2.81 -4.74
CA ILE A 76 11.18 2.27 -4.25
C ILE A 76 11.00 2.00 -2.77
N ILE A 77 11.09 0.74 -2.40
CA ILE A 77 10.79 0.23 -1.07
C ILE A 77 12.09 -0.09 -0.36
N LYS A 78 12.25 0.39 0.87
CA LYS A 78 13.27 -0.09 1.80
C LYS A 78 12.62 -1.10 2.74
N LEU A 79 12.94 -2.37 2.57
CA LEU A 79 12.45 -3.48 3.38
C LEU A 79 13.39 -3.75 4.57
N VAL A 80 12.84 -3.78 5.77
CA VAL A 80 13.56 -4.01 7.03
C VAL A 80 12.91 -5.17 7.77
N GLY A 81 13.69 -6.17 8.17
CA GLY A 81 13.23 -7.21 9.08
C GLY A 81 13.26 -6.71 10.52
N ILE A 82 12.14 -6.77 11.23
CA ILE A 82 12.09 -6.42 12.66
C ILE A 82 12.29 -7.66 13.53
N ASP A 83 11.62 -8.75 13.16
CA ASP A 83 11.76 -10.07 13.77
C ASP A 83 11.41 -11.15 12.71
N GLN A 84 11.24 -12.40 13.14
CA GLN A 84 10.97 -13.54 12.24
C GLN A 84 9.66 -13.43 11.45
N LYS A 85 8.66 -12.71 11.99
CA LYS A 85 7.29 -12.65 11.45
C LYS A 85 6.81 -11.21 11.29
N THR A 86 7.68 -10.23 11.53
CA THR A 86 7.37 -8.81 11.38
C THR A 86 8.39 -8.13 10.46
N SER A 87 7.88 -7.55 9.38
CA SER A 87 8.66 -6.71 8.48
C SER A 87 8.12 -5.29 8.46
N LEU A 88 9.00 -4.35 8.13
CA LEU A 88 8.71 -2.93 8.00
C LEU A 88 9.15 -2.47 6.61
N LEU A 89 8.25 -1.77 5.93
CA LEU A 89 8.54 -1.04 4.71
C LEU A 89 8.68 0.44 5.03
N LEU A 90 9.77 1.03 4.53
CA LEU A 90 10.05 2.46 4.54
C LEU A 90 10.21 2.96 3.11
N PHE A 91 10.05 4.27 2.93
CA PHE A 91 10.08 4.90 1.62
C PHE A 91 11.13 6.01 1.63
N PRO A 92 12.41 5.70 1.34
CA PRO A 92 13.47 6.71 1.31
C PRO A 92 13.27 7.75 0.19
N TYR A 93 12.44 7.42 -0.80
CA TYR A 93 12.02 8.26 -1.91
C TYR A 93 10.50 8.47 -1.85
N GLU A 94 9.96 9.44 -2.60
CA GLU A 94 8.53 9.69 -2.58
C GLU A 94 7.75 8.56 -3.25
N ILE A 95 6.87 7.92 -2.49
CA ILE A 95 5.73 7.17 -3.01
C ILE A 95 4.48 8.05 -2.91
N ASP A 96 3.67 8.12 -3.97
CA ASP A 96 2.38 8.81 -3.90
C ASP A 96 1.35 7.99 -3.11
N PHE A 97 0.30 8.67 -2.62
CA PHE A 97 -0.68 8.02 -1.75
C PHE A 97 -1.53 6.94 -2.45
N THR A 98 -1.71 7.05 -3.77
CA THR A 98 -2.45 6.05 -4.57
C THR A 98 -1.68 4.73 -4.60
N ASN A 99 -0.41 4.76 -4.98
CA ASN A 99 0.48 3.60 -4.98
C ASN A 99 0.70 3.05 -3.57
N TYR A 100 0.76 3.92 -2.57
CA TYR A 100 0.81 3.50 -1.16
C TYR A 100 -0.43 2.68 -0.76
N CYS A 101 -1.63 3.14 -1.12
CA CYS A 101 -2.87 2.41 -0.86
C CYS A 101 -2.93 1.06 -1.58
N TYR A 102 -2.49 1.02 -2.85
CA TYR A 102 -2.39 -0.23 -3.60
C TYR A 102 -1.40 -1.21 -2.95
N LEU A 103 -0.26 -0.72 -2.45
CA LEU A 103 0.73 -1.55 -1.79
C LEU A 103 0.19 -2.13 -0.47
N VAL A 104 -0.49 -1.33 0.36
CA VAL A 104 -1.15 -1.82 1.59
C VAL A 104 -2.16 -2.92 1.27
N ASN A 105 -2.96 -2.75 0.21
CA ASN A 105 -3.93 -3.74 -0.20
C ASN A 105 -3.26 -5.02 -0.74
N TYR A 106 -2.29 -4.86 -1.64
CA TYR A 106 -1.59 -5.97 -2.28
C TYR A 106 -0.80 -6.83 -1.28
N LEU A 107 -0.16 -6.22 -0.28
CA LEU A 107 0.59 -6.97 0.73
C LEU A 107 -0.32 -7.79 1.65
N GLU A 108 -1.60 -7.45 1.80
CA GLU A 108 -2.54 -8.25 2.57
C GLU A 108 -3.23 -9.32 1.71
N TYR A 109 -3.36 -9.06 0.41
CA TYR A 109 -3.98 -9.94 -0.58
C TYR A 109 -3.09 -10.14 -1.81
N PRO A 110 -1.90 -10.76 -1.66
CA PRO A 110 -0.97 -10.90 -2.77
C PRO A 110 -1.50 -11.86 -3.82
N ILE A 111 -1.34 -11.52 -5.10
CA ILE A 111 -1.84 -12.32 -6.23
C ILE A 111 -0.96 -13.58 -6.45
N ASN A 112 0.36 -13.42 -6.35
CA ASN A 112 1.34 -14.45 -6.69
C ASN A 112 2.00 -15.11 -5.48
N GLN A 113 1.64 -14.69 -4.27
CA GLN A 113 2.24 -15.19 -3.03
C GLN A 113 1.16 -15.86 -2.17
N HIS A 114 1.57 -16.81 -1.34
CA HIS A 114 0.66 -17.60 -0.52
C HIS A 114 1.02 -17.48 0.96
N TYR A 115 0.62 -16.37 1.58
CA TYR A 115 0.78 -16.15 3.01
C TYR A 115 -0.44 -15.47 3.62
N GLN A 116 -0.49 -15.41 4.94
CA GLN A 116 -1.44 -14.60 5.68
C GLN A 116 -0.69 -13.48 6.40
N ALA A 117 -1.06 -12.23 6.13
CA ALA A 117 -0.47 -11.06 6.76
C ALA A 117 -1.54 -10.18 7.40
N MET A 118 -1.19 -9.47 8.46
CA MET A 118 -1.86 -8.24 8.87
C MET A 118 -1.02 -7.07 8.40
N VAL A 119 -1.62 -6.16 7.61
CA VAL A 119 -0.90 -5.02 7.03
C VAL A 119 -1.51 -3.72 7.52
N THR A 120 -0.67 -2.87 8.10
CA THR A 120 -1.07 -1.53 8.55
C THR A 120 -0.05 -0.50 8.07
N GLY A 121 -0.53 0.58 7.48
CA GLY A 121 0.28 1.69 7.02
C GLY A 121 0.05 2.94 7.86
N TRP A 122 1.08 3.78 8.00
CA TRP A 122 1.01 5.10 8.61
C TRP A 122 1.68 6.15 7.74
N LEU A 123 1.11 7.35 7.73
CA LEU A 123 1.68 8.53 7.11
C LEU A 123 0.96 9.79 7.61
N THR A 124 1.58 10.95 7.39
CA THR A 124 0.87 12.24 7.42
C THR A 124 0.30 12.55 6.04
N ALA A 125 -1.01 12.70 5.97
CA ALA A 125 -1.69 12.97 4.70
C ALA A 125 -1.45 14.40 4.22
N LYS A 126 -1.21 14.58 2.92
CA LYS A 126 -0.91 15.85 2.27
C LYS A 126 -2.09 16.29 1.41
N LYS A 127 -2.21 17.60 1.18
CA LYS A 127 -3.25 18.16 0.29
C LYS A 127 -3.16 17.64 -1.15
N ILE A 128 -1.95 17.29 -1.59
CA ILE A 128 -1.68 16.78 -2.94
C ILE A 128 -2.03 15.29 -3.11
N ASP A 129 -2.29 14.58 -2.01
CA ASP A 129 -2.56 13.14 -2.05
C ASP A 129 -3.92 12.91 -2.70
N GLN A 130 -3.92 12.22 -3.84
CA GLN A 130 -5.16 11.79 -4.49
C GLN A 130 -5.94 10.87 -3.56
N TRP A 131 -7.27 10.96 -3.59
CA TRP A 131 -8.19 10.21 -2.72
C TRP A 131 -8.24 10.63 -1.25
N ILE A 132 -7.36 11.52 -0.77
CA ILE A 132 -7.48 11.96 0.61
C ILE A 132 -8.75 12.80 0.82
N HIS A 133 -9.43 12.58 1.95
CA HIS A 133 -10.52 13.47 2.33
C HIS A 133 -9.96 14.80 2.85
N ILE A 134 -10.62 15.93 2.55
CA ILE A 134 -10.13 17.26 2.92
C ILE A 134 -9.94 17.43 4.44
N ASN A 135 -10.80 16.78 5.24
CA ASN A 135 -10.69 16.81 6.71
C ASN A 135 -9.52 16.01 7.26
N SER A 136 -8.81 15.24 6.42
CA SER A 136 -7.65 14.43 6.82
C SER A 136 -6.32 15.10 6.46
N VAL A 137 -6.34 16.20 5.71
CA VAL A 137 -5.13 16.92 5.28
C VAL A 137 -4.33 17.41 6.49
N ASN A 138 -3.01 17.18 6.45
CA ASN A 138 -2.02 17.46 7.49
C ASN A 138 -2.24 16.66 8.79
N LYS A 139 -3.03 15.59 8.76
CA LYS A 139 -3.24 14.71 9.90
C LYS A 139 -2.51 13.39 9.68
N LYS A 140 -2.05 12.80 10.79
CA LYS A 140 -1.59 11.41 10.76
C LYS A 140 -2.78 10.50 10.50
N ILE A 141 -2.59 9.53 9.62
CA ILE A 141 -3.59 8.52 9.28
C ILE A 141 -3.00 7.12 9.45
N MET A 142 -3.88 6.17 9.75
CA MET A 142 -3.59 4.74 9.81
C MET A 142 -4.42 4.06 8.72
N VAL A 143 -3.76 3.46 7.74
CA VAL A 143 -4.35 2.81 6.55
C VAL A 143 -4.35 1.30 6.76
N TYR A 144 -5.45 0.62 6.43
CA TYR A 144 -5.61 -0.81 6.68
C TYR A 144 -6.67 -1.45 5.79
N ASN A 145 -6.63 -2.78 5.69
CA ASN A 145 -7.73 -3.57 5.16
C ASN A 145 -8.62 -4.12 6.30
N VAL A 146 -9.83 -4.54 5.93
CA VAL A 146 -10.79 -5.22 6.83
C VAL A 146 -11.16 -6.55 6.19
N LYS A 147 -10.50 -7.63 6.63
CA LYS A 147 -10.61 -8.97 6.04
C LYS A 147 -12.02 -9.53 6.08
N GLU A 148 -12.75 -9.22 7.15
CA GLU A 148 -14.10 -9.73 7.41
C GLU A 148 -15.10 -9.24 6.37
N LEU A 149 -14.81 -8.11 5.70
CA LEU A 149 -15.69 -7.52 4.68
C LEU A 149 -15.43 -8.06 3.27
N ASN A 150 -14.34 -8.81 3.05
CA ASN A 150 -13.97 -9.43 1.77
C ASN A 150 -14.07 -8.47 0.57
N ARG A 151 -13.60 -7.22 0.75
CA ARG A 151 -13.54 -6.20 -0.31
C ARG A 151 -12.09 -5.93 -0.69
N GLY A 152 -11.65 -6.54 -1.79
CA GLY A 152 -10.29 -6.35 -2.32
C GLY A 152 -10.12 -5.05 -3.10
N ASP A 153 -11.21 -4.33 -3.40
CA ASP A 153 -11.21 -3.09 -4.17
C ASP A 153 -11.25 -1.83 -3.31
N VAL A 154 -11.04 -1.98 -2.00
CA VAL A 154 -11.05 -0.86 -1.06
C VAL A 154 -9.92 -0.95 -0.06
N VAL A 155 -9.56 0.22 0.44
CA VAL A 155 -8.80 0.36 1.68
C VAL A 155 -9.52 1.32 2.61
N TYR A 156 -9.29 1.15 3.89
CA TYR A 156 -9.83 2.02 4.93
C TYR A 156 -8.68 2.82 5.51
N TYR A 157 -9.00 4.02 6.01
CA TYR A 157 -8.07 4.68 6.90
C TYR A 157 -8.80 5.37 8.04
N THR A 158 -8.08 5.59 9.12
CA THR A 158 -8.58 6.35 10.27
C THR A 158 -7.57 7.43 10.61
N SER A 159 -8.05 8.67 10.70
CA SER A 159 -7.21 9.81 11.09
C SER A 159 -6.98 9.84 12.60
N MET A 160 -5.95 10.56 13.03
CA MET A 160 -5.65 10.78 14.45
C MET A 160 -6.80 11.39 15.26
N ASP A 161 -7.75 12.06 14.60
CA ASP A 161 -8.98 12.58 15.21
C ASP A 161 -10.08 11.52 15.36
N GLN A 162 -9.76 10.25 15.12
CA GLN A 162 -10.67 9.11 15.19
C GLN A 162 -11.82 9.18 14.18
N LYS A 163 -11.58 9.83 13.03
CA LYS A 163 -12.50 9.82 11.88
C LYS A 163 -12.11 8.72 10.90
N GLY A 164 -13.06 7.86 10.56
CA GLY A 164 -12.91 6.76 9.63
C GLY A 164 -13.31 7.13 8.22
N TYR A 165 -12.60 6.58 7.24
CA TYR A 165 -12.79 6.84 5.83
C TYR A 165 -12.61 5.56 5.02
N ILE A 166 -13.31 5.48 3.89
CA ILE A 166 -13.17 4.40 2.91
C ILE A 166 -12.73 4.98 1.57
N ILE A 167 -11.71 4.35 0.97
CA ILE A 167 -11.26 4.60 -0.39
C ILE A 167 -11.71 3.42 -1.23
N ASP A 168 -12.48 3.70 -2.28
CA ASP A 168 -12.91 2.71 -3.26
C ASP A 168 -12.11 2.92 -4.55
N PHE A 169 -11.28 1.95 -4.91
CA PHE A 169 -10.36 2.06 -6.05
C PHE A 169 -11.07 2.19 -7.39
N GLN A 170 -12.36 1.82 -7.46
CA GLN A 170 -13.17 1.96 -8.66
C GLN A 170 -13.79 3.36 -8.79
N LYS A 171 -13.82 4.14 -7.71
CA LYS A 171 -14.34 5.50 -7.71
C LYS A 171 -13.23 6.49 -7.99
N ASN A 172 -13.47 7.37 -8.97
CA ASN A 172 -12.59 8.52 -9.22
C ASN A 172 -12.96 9.71 -8.31
N SER A 173 -13.04 9.48 -7.00
CA SER A 173 -13.42 10.49 -6.01
C SER A 173 -12.56 10.38 -4.75
N ASN A 174 -12.58 11.42 -3.92
CA ASN A 174 -11.96 11.36 -2.61
C ASN A 174 -12.64 10.33 -1.70
N ALA A 175 -11.91 9.91 -0.66
CA ALA A 175 -12.41 8.99 0.35
C ALA A 175 -13.70 9.49 0.97
N GLU A 176 -14.63 8.58 1.23
CA GLU A 176 -15.91 8.87 1.85
C GLU A 176 -15.78 8.76 3.38
N GLU A 177 -16.24 9.79 4.12
CA GLU A 177 -16.29 9.74 5.58
C GLU A 177 -17.33 8.72 6.05
N MET A 178 -16.95 7.93 7.05
CA MET A 178 -17.82 6.91 7.66
C MET A 178 -18.46 7.45 8.93
N GLU A 179 -19.62 6.90 9.32
CA GLU A 179 -20.27 7.26 10.60
C GLU A 179 -19.37 7.00 11.81
N SER A 180 -18.60 5.91 11.77
CA SER A 180 -17.60 5.56 12.76
C SER A 180 -16.43 4.81 12.11
N PRO A 181 -15.20 4.92 12.66
CA PRO A 181 -14.07 4.15 12.16
C PRO A 181 -14.22 2.67 12.50
N ILE A 182 -13.86 1.78 11.57
CA ILE A 182 -13.84 0.32 11.82
C ILE A 182 -12.73 -0.02 12.83
N LYS A 183 -11.54 0.54 12.63
CA LYS A 183 -10.42 0.46 13.58
C LYS A 183 -10.07 1.84 14.09
N ARG A 184 -9.84 1.97 15.40
CA ARG A 184 -9.38 3.23 16.00
C ARG A 184 -7.97 3.56 15.52
N TYR A 185 -7.67 4.84 15.34
CA TYR A 185 -6.30 5.25 15.04
C TYR A 185 -5.40 4.92 16.23
N ILE A 186 -4.31 4.22 15.93
CA ILE A 186 -3.19 3.95 16.82
C ILE A 186 -1.94 4.45 16.10
N SER A 187 -1.06 5.17 16.81
CA SER A 187 0.23 5.56 16.25
C SER A 187 1.11 4.33 16.02
N CYS A 188 1.95 4.33 14.99
CA CYS A 188 2.98 3.32 14.86
C CYS A 188 3.87 3.37 16.13
N GLU A 189 3.89 2.30 16.92
CA GLU A 189 4.68 2.22 18.16
C GLU A 189 6.19 2.30 17.88
N LYS A 190 6.58 2.02 16.64
CA LYS A 190 7.94 2.13 16.14
C LYS A 190 8.08 3.54 15.54
N ASP A 191 8.84 4.43 16.20
CA ASP A 191 9.01 5.81 15.73
C ASP A 191 9.76 5.80 14.38
N VAL A 192 9.08 6.20 13.30
CA VAL A 192 9.58 6.10 11.91
C VAL A 192 10.94 6.83 11.74
N LYS A 193 11.21 7.84 12.58
CA LYS A 193 12.50 8.55 12.58
C LYS A 193 13.67 7.67 13.01
N ASP A 194 13.48 6.81 14.00
CA ASP A 194 14.50 5.84 14.43
C ASP A 194 14.64 4.71 13.40
N LEU A 195 13.54 4.38 12.71
CA LEU A 195 13.49 3.31 11.71
C LEU A 195 14.25 3.63 10.42
N ASN A 196 14.35 4.91 10.03
CA ASN A 196 15.10 5.32 8.84
C ASN A 196 16.60 4.95 8.91
N ASN A 197 17.14 4.81 10.13
CA ASN A 197 18.53 4.39 10.38
C ASN A 197 18.73 2.87 10.35
N LEU A 198 17.66 2.07 10.26
CA LEU A 198 17.79 0.62 10.20
C LEU A 198 18.37 0.18 8.85
N THR A 199 19.28 -0.78 8.89
CA THR A 199 19.78 -1.44 7.68
C THR A 199 18.63 -2.22 7.06
N GLY A 200 18.37 -1.98 5.77
CA GLY A 200 17.32 -2.63 5.01
C GLY A 200 17.72 -2.81 3.55
N GLU A 201 16.98 -3.65 2.85
CA GLU A 201 17.19 -3.91 1.42
C GLU A 201 16.31 -2.99 0.57
N LEU A 202 16.89 -2.37 -0.47
CA LEU A 202 16.12 -1.61 -1.45
C LEU A 202 15.52 -2.55 -2.50
N ILE A 203 14.24 -2.36 -2.78
CA ILE A 203 13.46 -3.10 -3.77
C ILE A 203 12.82 -2.06 -4.69
N ALA A 204 13.12 -2.16 -5.99
CA ALA A 204 12.67 -1.24 -7.04
C ALA A 204 12.26 -2.04 -8.28
#